data_AF-A0A971CPB4-F1
#
_entry.id   AF-A0A971CPB4-F1
#
_cell.length_a   1.000
_cell.length_b   1.000
_cell.length_c   1.000
_cell.angle_alpha   90.00
_cell.angle_beta   90.00
_cell.angle_gamma   90.00
#
_symmetry.space_group_name_H-M   'P 1'
#
loop_
_entity.id
_entity.type
_entity.pdbx_description
1 polymer ?
#
loop_
_entity_poly.entity_id
_entity_poly.type
_entity_poly.pdbx_seq_one_letter_code
_entity_poly.pdbx_strand_id
1 'polypeptide(L)'
;MTFEQFAMGAGAALLLLMLPAIYRIASGPTTLDRLVAANVIGTKTAVMLLLIGTIFGRVGMFVDFALAYALLNFTGSLAAARFLHRTKDTGGAAAGMSRSAANQP
;
A
#
# COMPACT_ATOMS: atom_id res chain seq x y z
N MET A 1 -16.92 -25.91 -13.49
CA MET A 1 -16.75 -24.45 -13.50
C MET A 1 -15.73 -24.09 -14.55
N THR A 2 -16.07 -23.20 -15.48
CA THR A 2 -15.08 -22.71 -16.44
C THR A 2 -14.08 -21.79 -15.73
N PHE A 3 -12.84 -21.72 -16.22
CA PHE A 3 -11.79 -20.89 -15.64
C PHE A 3 -12.22 -19.40 -15.54
N GLU A 4 -13.01 -18.92 -16.49
CA GLU A 4 -13.57 -17.57 -16.50
C GLU A 4 -14.57 -17.34 -15.35
N GLN A 5 -15.41 -18.32 -15.03
CA GLN A 5 -16.32 -18.24 -13.88
C GLN A 5 -15.56 -18.16 -12.56
N PHE A 6 -14.45 -18.90 -12.45
CA PHE A 6 -13.56 -18.81 -11.30
C PHE A 6 -12.89 -17.43 -11.21
N ALA A 7 -12.36 -16.90 -12.32
CA ALA A 7 -11.72 -15.58 -12.37
C ALA A 7 -12.69 -14.45 -11.99
N MET A 8 -13.92 -14.49 -12.51
CA MET A 8 -14.96 -13.52 -12.14
C MET A 8 -15.34 -13.61 -10.65
N GLY A 9 -15.51 -14.83 -10.12
CA GLY A 9 -15.80 -15.04 -8.70
C GLY A 9 -14.67 -14.53 -7.79
N ALA A 10 -13.42 -14.80 -8.15
CA ALA A 10 -12.24 -14.30 -7.44
C ALA A 10 -12.13 -12.77 -7.49
N GLY A 11 -12.39 -12.15 -8.64
CA GLY A 11 -12.42 -10.69 -8.79
C GLY A 11 -13.50 -10.04 -7.92
N ALA A 12 -14.71 -10.60 -7.89
CA ALA A 12 -15.79 -10.11 -7.04
C ALA A 12 -15.45 -10.23 -5.54
N ALA A 13 -14.88 -11.36 -5.12
CA ALA A 13 -14.41 -11.53 -3.74
C ALA A 13 -13.30 -10.52 -3.37
N LEU A 14 -12.36 -10.25 -4.27
CA LEU A 14 -11.30 -9.26 -4.07
C LEU A 14 -11.85 -7.84 -3.93
N LEU A 15 -12.83 -7.45 -4.74
CA LEU A 15 -13.54 -6.17 -4.61
C LEU A 15 -14.23 -6.05 -3.25
N LEU A 16 -14.90 -7.12 -2.81
CA LEU A 16 -15.56 -7.15 -1.51
C LEU A 16 -14.54 -7.02 -0.37
N LEU A 17 -13.38 -7.66 -0.51
CA LEU A 17 -12.26 -7.54 0.41
C LEU A 17 -11.57 -6.15 0.37
N MET A 18 -11.80 -5.31 -0.65
CA MET A 18 -11.28 -3.93 -0.67
C MET A 18 -12.09 -2.98 0.23
N LEU A 19 -13.39 -3.22 0.44
CA LEU A 19 -14.26 -2.39 1.28
C LEU A 19 -13.70 -2.12 2.69
N PRO A 20 -13.28 -3.13 3.49
CA PRO A 20 -12.69 -2.89 4.80
C PRO A 20 -11.30 -2.24 4.73
N ALA A 21 -10.55 -2.44 3.64
CA ALA A 21 -9.25 -1.81 3.46
C ALA A 21 -9.38 -0.29 3.24
N ILE A 22 -10.38 0.13 2.47
CA ILE A 22 -10.71 1.56 2.27
C ILE A 22 -11.12 2.19 3.60
N TYR A 23 -11.97 1.51 4.38
CA TYR A 23 -12.35 1.98 5.72
C TYR A 23 -11.13 2.18 6.63
N ARG A 24 -10.16 1.25 6.61
CA ARG A 24 -8.94 1.35 7.41
C ARG A 24 -8.02 2.51 6.99
N ILE A 25 -7.97 2.87 5.70
CA ILE A 25 -7.22 4.05 5.26
C ILE A 25 -7.82 5.34 5.82
N ALA A 26 -9.15 5.45 5.84
CA ALA A 26 -9.84 6.65 6.34
C ALA A 26 -9.82 6.75 7.88
N SER A 27 -10.06 5.62 8.57
CA SER A 27 -10.19 5.56 10.03
C SER A 27 -8.91 5.15 10.76
N GLY A 28 -7.80 4.94 10.04
CA GLY A 28 -6.52 4.56 10.63
C GLY A 28 -5.97 5.65 11.56
N PRO A 29 -5.75 5.36 12.87
CA PRO A 29 -5.31 6.34 13.86
C PRO A 29 -3.82 6.70 13.72
N THR A 30 -3.02 5.86 13.07
CA THR A 30 -1.58 6.09 12.88
C THR A 30 -1.21 6.19 11.39
N THR A 31 -0.21 6.99 11.07
CA THR A 31 0.32 7.12 9.70
C THR A 31 0.84 5.78 9.16
N LEU A 32 1.41 4.94 10.04
CA LEU A 32 1.83 3.58 9.68
C LEU A 32 0.66 2.68 9.33
N ASP A 33 -0.45 2.75 10.07
CA ASP A 33 -1.64 1.95 9.77
C ASP A 33 -2.24 2.28 8.40
N ARG A 34 -2.27 3.59 8.07
CA ARG A 34 -2.69 4.07 6.74
C ARG A 34 -1.75 3.59 5.64
N LEU A 35 -0.45 3.59 5.88
CA LEU A 35 0.56 3.12 4.92
C LEU A 35 0.44 1.61 4.66
N VAL A 36 0.27 0.81 5.72
CA VAL A 36 0.05 -0.63 5.62
C VAL A 36 -1.26 -0.92 4.86
N ALA A 37 -2.33 -0.19 5.16
CA ALA A 37 -3.60 -0.35 4.46
C ALA A 37 -3.48 -0.01 2.96
N ALA A 38 -2.74 1.04 2.59
CA ALA A 38 -2.47 1.37 1.19
C ALA A 38 -1.72 0.24 0.46
N ASN A 39 -0.71 -0.36 1.10
CA ASN A 39 0.06 -1.45 0.50
C ASN A 39 -0.80 -2.72 0.28
N VAL A 40 -1.72 -3.01 1.20
CA VAL A 40 -2.68 -4.13 1.07
C VAL A 40 -3.67 -3.88 -0.09
N ILE A 41 -4.07 -2.64 -0.33
CA ILE A 41 -4.88 -2.29 -1.51
C ILE A 41 -4.05 -2.49 -2.78
N GLY A 42 -2.80 -2.02 -2.81
CA GLY A 42 -1.95 -2.10 -3.99
C GLY A 42 -1.69 -3.54 -4.45
N THR A 43 -1.50 -4.46 -3.52
CA THR A 43 -1.35 -5.90 -3.83
C THR A 43 -2.64 -6.51 -4.39
N LYS A 44 -3.82 -6.15 -3.87
CA LYS A 44 -5.11 -6.58 -4.45
C LYS A 44 -5.31 -6.03 -5.86
N THR A 45 -4.94 -4.78 -6.11
CA THR A 45 -5.02 -4.17 -7.45
C THR A 45 -4.14 -4.88 -8.46
N ALA A 46 -2.92 -5.28 -8.08
CA ALA A 46 -2.03 -6.05 -8.96
C ALA A 46 -2.64 -7.40 -9.37
N VAL A 47 -3.26 -8.11 -8.42
CA VAL A 47 -3.98 -9.37 -8.72
C VAL A 47 -5.19 -9.11 -9.61
N MET A 48 -5.91 -7.99 -9.40
CA MET A 48 -7.04 -7.58 -10.22
C MET A 48 -6.64 -7.34 -11.68
N LEU A 49 -5.52 -6.67 -11.93
CA LEU A 49 -4.96 -6.45 -13.26
C LEU A 49 -4.71 -7.77 -14.00
N LEU A 50 -4.14 -8.76 -13.30
CA LEU A 50 -3.90 -10.09 -13.86
C LEU A 50 -5.21 -10.83 -14.15
N LEU A 51 -6.19 -10.80 -13.24
CA LEU A 51 -7.51 -11.40 -13.44
C LEU A 51 -8.23 -10.80 -14.66
N ILE A 52 -8.20 -9.47 -14.80
CA ILE A 52 -8.73 -8.78 -15.97
C ILE A 52 -8.01 -9.28 -17.24
N GLY A 53 -6.67 -9.33 -17.22
CA GLY A 53 -5.91 -9.84 -18.36
C GLY A 53 -6.25 -11.28 -18.76
N THR A 54 -6.57 -12.13 -17.78
CA THR A 54 -7.04 -13.50 -18.05
C THR A 54 -8.43 -13.56 -18.65
N ILE A 55 -9.35 -12.68 -18.24
CA ILE A 55 -10.72 -12.62 -18.79
C ILE A 55 -10.72 -12.07 -20.21
N PHE A 56 -9.89 -11.07 -20.50
CA PHE A 56 -9.81 -10.42 -21.83
C PHE A 56 -8.92 -11.16 -22.84
N GLY A 57 -8.31 -12.29 -22.46
CA GLY A 57 -7.45 -13.10 -23.34
C GLY A 57 -6.14 -12.43 -23.77
N ARG A 58 -5.75 -11.31 -23.14
CA ARG A 58 -4.52 -10.55 -23.46
C ARG A 58 -3.61 -10.41 -22.25
N VAL A 59 -3.34 -11.52 -21.57
CA VAL A 59 -2.59 -11.57 -20.30
C VAL A 59 -1.27 -10.80 -20.36
N GLY A 60 -0.51 -10.88 -21.46
CA GLY A 60 0.80 -10.23 -21.60
C GLY A 60 0.79 -8.73 -21.29
N MET A 61 -0.12 -7.96 -21.91
CA MET A 61 -0.22 -6.51 -21.70
C MET A 61 -0.58 -6.15 -20.25
N PHE A 62 -1.45 -6.96 -19.62
CA PHE A 62 -1.86 -6.74 -18.24
C PHE A 62 -0.79 -7.17 -17.23
N VAL A 63 0.06 -8.13 -17.57
CA VAL A 63 1.24 -8.49 -16.76
C VAL A 63 2.21 -7.32 -16.70
N ASP A 64 2.46 -6.64 -17.83
CA ASP A 64 3.33 -5.46 -17.85
C ASP A 64 2.78 -4.35 -16.94
N PHE A 65 1.47 -4.07 -17.01
CA PHE A 65 0.82 -3.11 -16.12
C PHE A 65 0.83 -3.57 -14.65
N ALA A 66 0.62 -4.86 -14.38
CA ALA A 66 0.66 -5.40 -13.02
C ALA A 66 2.05 -5.30 -12.41
N LEU A 67 3.10 -5.57 -13.18
CA LEU A 67 4.49 -5.44 -12.74
C LEU A 67 4.86 -3.99 -12.49
N ALA A 68 4.52 -3.07 -13.42
CA ALA A 68 4.73 -1.64 -13.22
C ALA A 68 4.02 -1.13 -11.96
N TYR A 69 2.77 -1.55 -11.75
CA TYR A 69 1.99 -1.17 -10.57
C TYR A 69 2.55 -1.76 -9.28
N ALA A 70 2.99 -3.02 -9.30
CA ALA A 70 3.63 -3.66 -8.15
C ALA A 70 4.90 -2.94 -7.72
N LEU A 71 5.76 -2.58 -8.68
CA LEU A 71 6.98 -1.80 -8.42
C LEU A 71 6.67 -0.40 -7.90
N LEU A 72 5.65 0.26 -8.46
CA LEU A 72 5.21 1.59 -8.01
C LEU A 72 4.70 1.54 -6.56
N ASN A 73 3.82 0.59 -6.25
CA ASN A 73 3.26 0.41 -4.91
C ASN A 73 4.36 0.06 -3.89
N PHE A 74 5.29 -0.82 -4.26
CA PHE A 74 6.43 -1.15 -3.41
C PHE A 74 7.32 0.07 -3.14
N THR A 75 7.71 0.79 -4.20
CA THR A 75 8.57 1.98 -4.08
C THR A 75 7.90 3.09 -3.28
N GLY A 76 6.60 3.33 -3.50
CA GLY A 76 5.81 4.29 -2.74
C GLY A 76 5.77 3.94 -1.24
N SER A 77 5.58 2.66 -0.91
CA SER A 77 5.59 2.20 0.48
C SER A 77 6.96 2.39 1.15
N LEU A 78 8.04 2.10 0.43
CA LEU A 78 9.41 2.25 0.92
C LEU A 78 9.78 3.73 1.12
N ALA A 79 9.39 4.59 0.19
CA ALA A 79 9.59 6.03 0.28
C ALA A 79 8.87 6.60 1.51
N ALA A 80 7.62 6.22 1.72
CA ALA A 80 6.85 6.64 2.91
C ALA A 80 7.47 6.11 4.21
N ALA A 81 7.94 4.85 4.24
CA ALA A 81 8.62 4.29 5.40
C ALA A 81 9.92 5.04 5.73
N ARG A 82 10.73 5.39 4.71
CA ARG A 82 11.94 6.20 4.87
C ARG A 82 11.63 7.61 5.37
N PHE A 83 10.60 8.24 4.84
CA PHE A 83 10.15 9.56 5.28
C PHE A 83 9.77 9.54 6.76
N LEU A 84 8.97 8.55 7.17
CA LEU A 84 8.50 8.43 8.55
C LEU A 84 9.63 8.19 9.56
N HIS A 85 10.63 7.39 9.19
CA HIS A 85 11.85 7.22 10.01
C HIS A 85 12.62 8.54 10.14
N ARG A 86 12.87 9.25 9.03
CA ARG A 86 13.65 10.50 9.05
C ARG A 86 12.99 11.61 9.89
N THR A 87 11.66 11.70 9.89
CA THR A 87 10.93 12.65 10.72
C THR A 87 11.11 12.36 12.22
N LYS A 88 11.15 11.09 12.62
CA LYS A 88 11.39 10.67 14.01
C LYS A 88 12.77 11.10 14.51
N ASP A 89 13.79 10.92 13.67
CA ASP A 89 15.19 11.23 14.04
C ASP A 89 15.42 12.74 14.20
N THR A 90 14.79 13.56 13.36
CA THR A 90 14.94 15.02 13.39
C THR A 90 14.19 15.66 14.58
N GLY A 91 13.01 15.13 14.92
CA GLY A 91 12.24 15.57 16.09
C GLY A 91 12.93 15.23 17.42
N GLY A 92 13.59 14.07 17.50
CA GLY A 92 14.36 13.66 18.69
C GLY A 92 15.60 14.52 18.93
N ALA A 93 16.32 14.90 17.87
CA ALA A 93 17.50 15.75 17.97
C ALA A 93 17.16 17.18 18.46
N ALA A 94 16.08 17.79 17.94
CA ALA A 94 15.63 19.11 18.37
C ALA A 94 15.15 19.13 19.83
N ALA A 95 14.44 18.08 20.28
CA ALA A 95 13.99 17.94 21.66
C ALA A 95 15.15 17.71 22.66
N GLY A 96 16.20 16.99 22.23
CA GLY A 96 17.41 16.79 23.03
C GLY A 96 18.21 18.08 23.23
N MET A 97 18.32 18.91 22.20
CA MET A 97 19.08 20.16 22.25
C MET A 97 18.38 21.23 23.12
N SER A 98 17.04 21.29 23.09
CA SER A 98 16.26 22.17 23.97
C SER A 98 16.38 21.77 25.45
N ARG A 99 16.38 20.47 25.76
CA ARG A 99 16.62 19.97 27.13
C ARG A 99 18.05 20.22 27.61
N SER A 100 19.04 20.13 26.72
CA SER A 100 20.43 20.41 27.07
C SER A 100 20.72 21.89 27.27
N ALA A 101 20.00 22.80 26.59
CA ALA A 101 20.11 24.24 26.79
C ALA A 101 19.38 24.73 28.04
N ALA A 102 18.26 24.11 28.41
CA ALA A 102 17.50 24.46 29.61
C ALA A 102 18.13 23.98 30.93
N ASN A 103 19.14 23.10 30.87
CA ASN A 103 19.82 22.52 32.04
C ASN A 103 21.29 22.96 32.17
N GLN A 104 21.67 24.08 31.54
CA GLN A 104 22.96 24.72 31.79
C GLN A 104 22.82 25.67 32.99
N PRO A 105 23.66 25.53 34.04
CA PRO A 105 23.59 26.33 35.26
C PRO A 105 23.98 27.80 35.06
#